data_AF-A0A4R6IUW9-F1
#
_entry.id   AF-A0A4R6IUW9-F1
#
_cell.length_a   1.000
_cell.length_b   1.000
_cell.length_c   1.000
_cell.angle_alpha   90.00
_cell.angle_beta   90.00
_cell.angle_gamma   90.00
#
_symmetry.space_group_name_H-M   'P 1'
#
loop_
_entity.id
_entity.type
_entity.pdbx_description
1 polymer ?
#
loop_
_entity_poly.entity_id
_entity_poly.type
_entity_poly.pdbx_seq_one_letter_code
_entity_poly.pdbx_strand_id
1 'polypeptide(L)'
;MEQREDLIIKLTEGYSSQSKQVNNIWVVLMIVSIFGLTGQADDKGKIALPFTLGQVSAGDFYTISIVLLSVIMIAFSSAVAQTIRTWLLIQKKIDSYSKDEFVKYDMKDVVNSLAIFTYNRVSSISYLLSDVEKSVKQKIISRIIILLKRILYLVLKIFTFAFLYFLPIRTIIYCLEQKSKYRDIGILSIPHPVILSLAILAILSVVMILINDIVYMTKAIRKI
;
A
#
# COMPACT_ATOMS: atom_id res chain seq x y z
N MET A 1 6.00 -30.51 -19.26
CA MET A 1 5.68 -29.07 -19.38
C MET A 1 4.42 -28.74 -18.58
N GLU A 2 3.36 -29.54 -18.70
CA GLU A 2 2.07 -29.39 -18.01
C GLU A 2 2.16 -29.15 -16.48
N GLN A 3 2.92 -29.97 -15.73
CA GLN A 3 3.10 -29.77 -14.27
C GLN A 3 3.79 -28.45 -13.89
N ARG A 4 4.58 -27.85 -14.80
CA ARG A 4 5.30 -26.60 -14.54
C ARG A 4 4.40 -25.40 -14.81
N GLU A 5 3.61 -25.46 -15.88
CA GLU A 5 2.60 -24.45 -16.20
C GLU A 5 1.55 -24.39 -15.10
N ASP A 6 1.06 -25.54 -14.63
CA ASP A 6 0.13 -25.62 -13.49
C ASP A 6 0.69 -25.00 -12.21
N LEU A 7 1.98 -25.19 -11.94
CA LEU A 7 2.63 -24.59 -10.76
C LEU A 7 2.70 -23.06 -10.88
N ILE A 8 3.05 -22.54 -12.07
CA ILE A 8 3.12 -21.10 -12.32
C ILE A 8 1.72 -20.47 -12.25
N ILE A 9 0.70 -21.14 -12.80
CA ILE A 9 -0.70 -20.71 -12.71
C ILE A 9 -1.13 -20.63 -11.25
N LYS A 10 -0.96 -21.70 -10.47
CA LYS A 10 -1.30 -21.73 -9.03
C LYS A 10 -0.58 -20.64 -8.22
N LEU A 11 0.69 -20.41 -8.53
CA LEU A 11 1.48 -19.36 -7.89
C LEU A 11 0.97 -17.96 -8.26
N THR A 12 0.58 -17.74 -9.52
CA THR A 12 0.04 -16.48 -10.01
C THR A 12 -1.36 -16.21 -9.44
N GLU A 13 -2.20 -17.23 -9.33
CA GLU A 13 -3.49 -17.16 -8.65
C GLU A 13 -3.33 -16.82 -7.17
N GLY A 14 -2.39 -17.47 -6.49
CA GLY A 14 -2.04 -17.16 -5.10
C GLY A 14 -1.61 -15.70 -4.93
N TYR A 15 -0.75 -15.19 -5.81
CA TYR A 15 -0.36 -13.77 -5.83
C TYR A 15 -1.54 -12.83 -6.09
N SER A 16 -2.40 -13.15 -7.07
CA SER A 16 -3.60 -12.37 -7.41
C SER A 16 -4.58 -12.27 -6.23
N SER A 17 -4.79 -13.38 -5.51
CA SER A 17 -5.64 -13.40 -4.31
C SER A 17 -5.07 -12.53 -3.20
N GLN A 18 -3.76 -12.65 -2.92
CA GLN A 18 -3.08 -11.82 -1.92
C GLN A 18 -3.16 -10.34 -2.30
N SER A 19 -2.89 -10.02 -3.56
CA SER A 19 -2.99 -8.68 -4.13
C SER A 19 -4.39 -8.06 -3.93
N LYS A 20 -5.46 -8.83 -4.22
CA LYS A 20 -6.85 -8.41 -3.98
C LYS A 20 -7.12 -8.15 -2.50
N GLN A 21 -6.63 -9.02 -1.62
CA GLN A 21 -6.78 -8.85 -0.17
C GLN A 21 -6.11 -7.56 0.32
N VAL A 22 -4.89 -7.27 -0.11
CA VAL A 22 -4.21 -6.03 0.27
C VAL A 22 -5.00 -4.81 -0.21
N ASN A 23 -5.52 -4.83 -1.45
CA ASN A 23 -6.34 -3.74 -1.99
C ASN A 23 -7.61 -3.49 -1.17
N ASN A 24 -8.30 -4.54 -0.76
CA ASN A 24 -9.49 -4.42 0.09
C ASN A 24 -9.13 -3.80 1.45
N ILE A 25 -8.04 -4.27 2.09
CA ILE A 25 -7.57 -3.73 3.36
C ILE A 25 -7.19 -2.25 3.20
N TRP A 26 -6.55 -1.89 2.10
CA TRP A 26 -6.20 -0.50 1.81
C TRP A 26 -7.44 0.41 1.67
N VAL A 27 -8.45 -0.02 0.90
CA VAL A 27 -9.70 0.77 0.77
C VAL A 27 -10.32 1.00 2.15
N VAL A 28 -10.39 -0.05 2.98
CA VAL A 28 -10.89 0.06 4.35
C VAL A 28 -10.03 1.02 5.17
N LEU A 29 -8.70 0.92 5.08
CA LEU A 29 -7.78 1.81 5.78
C LEU A 29 -8.01 3.27 5.40
N MET A 30 -8.20 3.56 4.11
CA MET A 30 -8.45 4.91 3.61
C MET A 30 -9.78 5.46 4.12
N ILE A 31 -10.85 4.66 4.05
CA ILE A 31 -12.18 5.06 4.54
C ILE A 31 -12.11 5.41 6.02
N VAL A 32 -11.52 4.53 6.83
CA VAL A 32 -11.39 4.76 8.28
C VAL A 32 -10.50 5.97 8.56
N SER A 33 -9.44 6.17 7.78
CA SER A 33 -8.55 7.32 7.94
C SER A 33 -9.25 8.64 7.64
N ILE A 34 -10.03 8.69 6.56
CA ILE A 34 -10.83 9.88 6.21
C ILE A 34 -11.83 10.19 7.33
N PHE A 35 -12.59 9.20 7.79
CA PHE A 35 -13.55 9.41 8.88
C PHE A 35 -12.87 9.87 10.17
N GLY A 36 -11.73 9.29 10.53
CA GLY A 36 -10.95 9.68 11.69
C GLY A 36 -10.45 11.13 11.64
N LEU A 37 -10.10 11.64 10.46
CA LEU A 37 -9.68 13.04 10.25
C LEU A 37 -10.86 14.02 10.21
N THR A 38 -12.02 13.60 9.71
CA THR A 38 -13.20 14.47 9.57
C THR A 38 -14.01 14.63 10.86
N GLY A 39 -13.80 13.75 11.85
CA GLY A 39 -14.50 13.81 13.13
C GLY A 39 -14.11 15.06 13.92
N GLN A 40 -14.95 16.08 13.88
CA GLN A 40 -14.81 17.31 14.67
C GLN A 40 -15.78 17.26 15.85
N ALA A 41 -15.24 17.46 17.05
CA ALA A 41 -16.04 17.55 18.26
C ALA A 41 -16.69 18.93 18.38
N ASP A 42 -17.97 18.95 18.78
CA ASP A 42 -18.70 20.16 19.14
C ASP A 42 -18.22 20.71 20.50
N ASP A 43 -18.76 21.86 20.90
CA ASP A 43 -18.44 22.52 22.18
C ASP A 43 -18.77 21.65 23.41
N LYS A 44 -19.59 20.60 23.25
CA LYS A 44 -19.96 19.65 24.29
C LYS A 44 -19.12 18.36 24.25
N GLY A 45 -18.09 18.31 23.40
CA GLY A 45 -17.22 17.15 23.26
C GLY A 45 -17.90 15.95 22.60
N LYS A 46 -18.92 16.18 21.75
CA LYS A 46 -19.61 15.14 20.98
C LYS A 46 -19.23 15.24 19.51
N ILE A 47 -19.12 14.10 18.86
CA ILE A 47 -18.85 13.98 17.43
C ILE A 47 -20.10 13.43 16.76
N ALA A 48 -20.59 14.14 15.73
CA ALA A 48 -21.67 13.64 14.88
C ALA A 48 -21.12 12.54 13.96
N LEU A 49 -21.75 11.37 13.99
CA LEU A 49 -21.39 10.27 13.11
C LEU A 49 -21.91 10.53 11.69
N PRO A 50 -21.22 10.02 10.65
CA PRO A 50 -21.69 10.15 9.28
C PRO A 50 -23.04 9.49 9.10
N PHE A 51 -23.80 9.93 8.09
CA PHE A 51 -25.13 9.38 7.75
C PHE A 51 -26.17 9.49 8.87
N THR A 52 -26.03 10.49 9.75
CA THR A 52 -26.99 10.76 10.82
C THR A 52 -27.14 9.58 11.79
N LEU A 53 -26.10 8.76 11.93
CA LEU A 53 -26.05 7.59 12.81
C LEU A 53 -26.02 7.95 14.32
N GLY A 54 -26.16 9.23 14.65
CA GLY A 54 -26.20 9.75 16.01
C GLY A 54 -24.94 10.52 16.39
N GLN A 55 -24.73 10.66 17.69
CA GLN A 55 -23.59 11.35 18.28
C GLN A 55 -22.89 10.42 19.27
N VAL A 56 -21.57 10.52 19.32
CA VAL A 56 -20.72 9.77 20.25
C VAL A 56 -19.83 10.75 21.00
N SER A 57 -19.39 10.37 22.21
CA SER A 57 -18.38 11.15 22.92
C SER A 57 -17.08 11.20 22.12
N ALA A 58 -16.38 12.34 22.14
CA ALA A 58 -15.13 12.51 21.41
C ALA A 58 -14.06 11.51 21.89
N GLY A 59 -13.96 11.25 23.20
CA GLY A 59 -12.99 10.31 23.74
C GLY A 59 -13.24 8.88 23.25
N ASP A 60 -14.50 8.42 23.19
CA ASP A 60 -14.82 7.09 22.66
C ASP A 60 -14.54 7.01 21.16
N PHE A 61 -14.93 8.03 20.38
CA PHE A 61 -14.70 8.07 18.94
C PHE A 61 -13.21 7.98 18.58
N TYR A 62 -12.37 8.81 19.18
CA TYR A 62 -10.93 8.80 18.88
C TYR A 62 -10.26 7.53 19.40
N THR A 63 -10.71 6.99 20.54
CA THR A 63 -10.22 5.70 21.06
C THR A 63 -10.52 4.57 20.08
N ILE A 64 -11.77 4.44 19.63
CA ILE A 64 -12.18 3.41 18.65
C ILE A 64 -11.43 3.61 17.34
N SER A 65 -11.31 4.84 16.86
CA SER A 65 -10.60 5.17 15.61
C SER A 65 -9.14 4.74 15.67
N ILE A 66 -8.42 5.01 16.77
CA ILE A 66 -7.02 4.60 16.93
C ILE A 66 -6.89 3.08 16.93
N VAL A 67 -7.72 2.38 17.70
CA VAL A 67 -7.68 0.91 17.79
C VAL A 67 -7.94 0.30 16.42
N LEU A 68 -9.00 0.75 15.74
CA LEU A 68 -9.39 0.26 14.43
C LEU A 68 -8.31 0.54 13.37
N LEU A 69 -7.80 1.78 13.30
CA LEU A 69 -6.70 2.14 12.40
C LEU A 69 -5.45 1.32 12.66
N SER A 70 -5.09 1.12 13.93
CA SER A 70 -3.88 0.37 14.28
C SER A 70 -3.99 -1.10 13.85
N VAL A 71 -5.12 -1.75 14.10
CA VAL A 71 -5.36 -3.13 13.67
C VAL A 71 -5.33 -3.24 12.14
N ILE A 72 -6.00 -2.33 11.43
CA ILE A 72 -6.02 -2.33 9.97
C ILE A 72 -4.62 -2.05 9.39
N MET A 73 -3.85 -1.12 9.96
CA MET A 73 -2.47 -0.83 9.55
C MET A 73 -1.56 -2.04 9.73
N ILE A 74 -1.66 -2.76 10.85
CA ILE A 74 -0.90 -3.98 11.08
C ILE A 74 -1.31 -5.07 10.07
N ALA A 75 -2.62 -5.25 9.85
CA ALA A 75 -3.14 -6.21 8.87
C ALA A 75 -2.66 -5.86 7.45
N PHE A 76 -2.67 -4.58 7.09
CA PHE A 76 -2.16 -4.07 5.82
C PHE A 76 -0.67 -4.37 5.68
N SER A 77 0.16 -4.01 6.66
CA SER A 77 1.60 -4.28 6.64
C SER A 77 1.90 -5.78 6.50
N SER A 78 1.15 -6.63 7.22
CA SER A 78 1.27 -8.08 7.14
C SER A 78 0.92 -8.61 5.75
N ALA A 79 -0.21 -8.16 5.18
CA ALA A 79 -0.65 -8.58 3.85
C ALA A 79 0.32 -8.11 2.75
N VAL A 80 0.88 -6.91 2.87
CA VAL A 80 1.94 -6.43 1.97
C VAL A 80 3.18 -7.31 2.09
N ALA A 81 3.65 -7.61 3.31
CA ALA A 81 4.79 -8.49 3.52
C ALA A 81 4.59 -9.89 2.93
N GLN A 82 3.40 -10.47 3.07
CA GLN A 82 3.03 -11.75 2.47
C GLN A 82 3.02 -11.68 0.94
N THR A 83 2.55 -10.58 0.37
CA THR A 83 2.58 -10.34 -1.08
C THR A 83 4.02 -10.25 -1.60
N ILE A 84 4.89 -9.50 -0.91
CA ILE A 84 6.34 -9.42 -1.23
C ILE A 84 6.96 -10.81 -1.17
N ARG A 85 6.73 -11.57 -0.10
CA ARG A 85 7.29 -12.91 0.09
C ARG A 85 6.84 -13.87 -1.00
N THR A 86 5.55 -13.88 -1.31
CA THR A 86 4.97 -14.73 -2.37
C THR A 86 5.62 -14.40 -3.71
N TRP A 87 5.77 -13.11 -4.01
CA TRP A 87 6.45 -12.69 -5.23
C TRP A 87 7.91 -13.15 -5.31
N LEU A 88 8.69 -13.02 -4.23
CA LEU A 88 10.07 -13.48 -4.20
C LEU A 88 10.18 -15.00 -4.42
N LEU A 89 9.22 -15.78 -3.93
CA LEU A 89 9.15 -17.23 -4.17
C LEU A 89 8.86 -17.54 -5.65
N ILE A 90 7.94 -16.79 -6.27
CA ILE A 90 7.63 -16.89 -7.70
C ILE A 90 8.89 -16.59 -8.52
N GLN A 91 9.55 -15.47 -8.24
CA GLN A 91 10.75 -15.07 -8.96
C GLN A 91 11.87 -16.09 -8.82
N LYS A 92 12.14 -16.58 -7.59
CA LYS A 92 13.14 -17.63 -7.35
C LYS A 92 12.82 -18.90 -8.14
N LYS A 93 11.54 -19.26 -8.25
CA LYS A 93 11.14 -20.45 -9.01
C LYS A 93 11.33 -20.23 -10.52
N ILE A 94 11.00 -19.05 -11.03
CA ILE A 94 11.22 -18.70 -12.43
C ILE A 94 12.71 -18.70 -12.79
N ASP A 95 13.54 -18.07 -11.95
CA ASP A 95 14.99 -18.02 -12.15
C ASP A 95 15.66 -19.41 -12.03
N SER A 96 14.96 -20.42 -11.46
CA SER A 96 15.46 -21.81 -11.37
C SER A 96 15.27 -22.63 -12.65
N TYR A 97 14.48 -22.14 -13.61
CA TYR A 97 14.31 -22.80 -14.91
C TYR A 97 15.43 -22.34 -15.87
N SER A 98 15.93 -23.24 -16.72
CA SER A 98 17.04 -22.91 -17.63
C SER A 98 16.59 -21.94 -18.73
N LYS A 99 17.49 -21.04 -19.15
CA LYS A 99 17.23 -20.04 -20.20
C LYS A 99 16.81 -20.66 -21.55
N ASP A 100 17.14 -21.92 -21.79
CA ASP A 100 16.90 -22.61 -23.06
C ASP A 100 15.49 -23.22 -23.18
N GLU A 101 14.70 -23.23 -22.10
CA GLU A 101 13.36 -23.85 -22.08
C GLU A 101 12.19 -22.87 -22.33
N PHE A 102 12.43 -21.55 -22.37
CA PHE A 102 11.40 -20.52 -22.61
C PHE A 102 11.53 -19.90 -24.00
N VAL A 103 11.31 -20.68 -25.05
CA VAL A 103 11.55 -20.25 -26.44
C VAL A 103 10.37 -19.47 -27.05
N LYS A 104 9.17 -19.47 -26.44
CA LYS A 104 7.97 -18.87 -27.10
C LYS A 104 7.44 -17.59 -26.49
N TYR A 105 7.59 -17.40 -25.18
CA TYR A 105 7.31 -16.14 -24.49
C TYR A 105 8.30 -16.07 -23.34
N ASP A 106 8.99 -14.93 -23.18
CA ASP A 106 9.82 -14.71 -22.00
C ASP A 106 8.87 -14.64 -20.79
N MET A 107 8.59 -15.79 -20.17
CA MET A 107 7.74 -15.88 -18.97
C MET A 107 8.26 -14.95 -17.87
N LYS A 108 9.55 -14.63 -17.92
CA LYS A 108 10.16 -13.59 -17.11
C LYS A 108 9.53 -12.22 -17.37
N ASP A 109 9.24 -11.84 -18.61
CA ASP A 109 8.59 -10.58 -18.95
C ASP A 109 7.10 -10.56 -18.59
N VAL A 110 6.39 -11.68 -18.83
CA VAL A 110 4.97 -11.81 -18.41
C VAL A 110 4.87 -11.72 -16.89
N VAL A 111 5.70 -12.47 -16.18
CA VAL A 111 5.69 -12.41 -14.71
C VAL A 111 6.25 -11.08 -14.23
N ASN A 112 7.28 -10.49 -14.84
CA ASN A 112 7.73 -9.15 -14.50
C ASN A 112 6.63 -8.10 -14.71
N SER A 113 5.77 -8.24 -15.71
CA SER A 113 4.63 -7.34 -15.92
C SER A 113 3.53 -7.52 -14.87
N LEU A 114 3.34 -8.75 -14.35
CA LEU A 114 2.39 -9.09 -13.28
C LEU A 114 2.94 -8.80 -11.87
N ALA A 115 4.27 -8.88 -11.72
CA ALA A 115 5.06 -8.77 -10.51
C ALA A 115 5.18 -7.37 -9.95
N ILE A 116 4.87 -6.35 -10.74
CA ILE A 116 5.01 -4.99 -10.29
C ILE A 116 3.92 -4.79 -9.24
N PHE A 117 4.39 -4.78 -7.98
CA PHE A 117 3.62 -4.58 -6.76
C PHE A 117 2.30 -3.87 -7.02
N THR A 118 1.19 -4.40 -6.51
CA THR A 118 -0.17 -3.94 -6.82
C THR A 118 -0.38 -2.42 -6.72
N TYR A 119 0.38 -1.72 -5.86
CA TYR A 119 0.35 -0.26 -5.68
C TYR A 119 1.35 0.53 -6.56
N ASN A 120 2.16 -0.18 -7.34
CA ASN A 120 3.13 0.28 -8.35
C ASN A 120 2.63 0.07 -9.79
N ARG A 121 1.32 -0.11 -10.04
CA ARG A 121 0.73 -0.12 -11.40
C ARG A 121 0.90 1.20 -12.18
N VAL A 122 1.51 2.20 -11.56
CA VAL A 122 2.24 3.30 -12.19
C VAL A 122 3.17 2.82 -13.32
N SER A 123 3.77 1.66 -13.14
CA SER A 123 4.60 1.00 -14.14
C SER A 123 3.83 0.54 -15.38
N SER A 124 2.58 0.11 -15.26
CA SER A 124 1.72 -0.28 -16.39
C SER A 124 1.42 0.94 -17.28
N ILE A 125 1.25 2.12 -16.67
CA ILE A 125 1.13 3.40 -17.39
C ILE A 125 2.48 3.77 -18.05
N SER A 126 3.62 3.53 -17.39
CA SER A 126 4.93 3.69 -18.03
C SER A 126 5.18 2.69 -19.17
N TYR A 127 4.54 1.52 -19.12
CA TYR A 127 4.59 0.49 -20.16
C TYR A 127 3.78 0.87 -21.40
N LEU A 128 2.65 1.58 -21.26
CA LEU A 128 1.94 2.18 -22.40
C LEU A 128 2.84 3.14 -23.19
N LEU A 129 3.76 3.84 -22.50
CA LEU A 129 4.77 4.69 -23.14
C LEU A 129 5.95 3.89 -23.75
N SER A 130 6.09 2.59 -23.46
CA SER A 130 7.14 1.72 -24.01
C SER A 130 6.85 1.23 -25.42
N ASP A 131 5.58 1.11 -25.80
CA ASP A 131 5.23 0.83 -27.20
C ASP A 131 5.47 2.06 -28.09
N VAL A 132 5.31 3.27 -27.57
CA VAL A 132 5.67 4.51 -28.28
C VAL A 132 7.19 4.58 -28.52
N GLU A 133 8.00 4.11 -27.56
CA GLU A 133 9.46 4.09 -27.68
C GLU A 133 9.95 3.16 -28.80
N LYS A 134 9.34 1.97 -28.95
CA LYS A 134 9.65 1.05 -30.05
C LYS A 134 9.31 1.62 -31.43
N SER A 135 8.36 2.54 -31.49
CA SER A 135 7.89 3.16 -32.73
C SER A 135 8.73 4.36 -33.18
N VAL A 136 9.58 4.91 -32.31
CA VAL A 136 10.35 6.15 -32.57
C VAL A 136 11.84 5.84 -32.78
N LYS A 137 12.32 5.93 -34.03
CA LYS A 137 13.73 5.68 -34.40
C LYS A 137 14.71 6.82 -34.00
N GLN A 138 14.22 7.96 -33.53
CA GLN A 138 15.07 9.12 -33.20
C GLN A 138 15.60 9.07 -31.76
N LYS A 139 16.94 9.05 -31.61
CA LYS A 139 17.65 9.00 -30.32
C LYS A 139 17.29 10.12 -29.34
N ILE A 140 17.00 11.34 -29.83
CA ILE A 140 16.68 12.49 -28.97
C ILE A 140 15.26 12.33 -28.39
N ILE A 141 14.29 11.97 -29.22
CA ILE A 141 12.91 11.73 -28.78
C ILE A 141 12.85 10.55 -27.80
N SER A 142 13.62 9.48 -28.04
CA SER A 142 13.75 8.36 -27.10
C SER A 142 14.25 8.81 -25.71
N ARG A 143 15.28 9.67 -25.62
CA ARG A 143 15.76 10.20 -24.32
C ARG A 143 14.71 11.03 -23.59
N ILE A 144 13.94 11.85 -24.31
CA ILE A 144 12.86 12.66 -23.72
C ILE A 144 11.74 11.76 -23.21
N ILE A 145 11.35 10.73 -23.95
CA ILE A 145 10.35 9.74 -23.53
C ILE A 145 10.81 9.02 -22.26
N ILE A 146 12.08 8.61 -22.17
CA ILE A 146 12.64 7.98 -20.96
C ILE A 146 12.59 8.94 -19.77
N LEU A 147 12.95 10.21 -19.96
CA LEU A 147 12.88 11.22 -18.90
C LEU A 147 11.43 11.42 -18.43
N LEU A 148 10.48 11.54 -19.36
CA LEU A 148 9.06 11.71 -19.05
C LEU A 148 8.50 10.50 -18.28
N LYS A 149 8.87 9.27 -18.67
CA LYS A 149 8.52 8.04 -17.94
C LYS A 149 9.03 8.07 -16.51
N ARG A 150 10.29 8.45 -16.30
CA ARG A 150 10.89 8.55 -14.96
C ARG A 150 10.18 9.60 -14.10
N ILE A 151 9.87 10.77 -14.66
CA ILE A 151 9.14 11.84 -13.96
C ILE A 151 7.73 11.35 -13.58
N LEU A 152 6.99 10.80 -14.54
CA LEU A 152 5.63 10.28 -14.29
C LEU A 152 5.64 9.19 -13.22
N TYR A 153 6.60 8.27 -13.28
CA TYR A 153 6.78 7.23 -12.27
C TYR A 153 7.01 7.82 -10.89
N LEU A 154 7.88 8.82 -10.77
CA LEU A 154 8.21 9.48 -9.51
C LEU A 154 7.00 10.25 -8.94
N VAL A 155 6.28 11.00 -9.76
CA VAL A 155 5.08 11.75 -9.34
C VAL A 155 4.01 10.80 -8.79
N LEU A 156 3.70 9.74 -9.54
CA LEU A 156 2.70 8.77 -9.11
C LEU A 156 3.16 8.01 -7.85
N LYS A 157 4.48 7.77 -7.68
CA LYS A 157 4.99 7.12 -6.46
C LYS A 157 4.93 8.03 -5.24
N ILE A 158 5.21 9.32 -5.40
CA ILE A 158 5.00 10.33 -4.33
C ILE A 158 3.52 10.36 -3.93
N PHE A 159 2.62 10.37 -4.92
CA PHE A 159 1.19 10.33 -4.66
C PHE A 159 0.81 9.05 -3.89
N THR A 160 1.27 7.88 -4.33
CA THR A 160 1.05 6.63 -3.59
C THR A 160 1.59 6.74 -2.17
N PHE A 161 2.80 7.27 -1.95
CA PHE A 161 3.33 7.40 -0.59
C PHE A 161 2.49 8.33 0.30
N ALA A 162 2.05 9.46 -0.23
CA ALA A 162 1.21 10.42 0.48
C ALA A 162 -0.10 9.77 0.98
N PHE A 163 -0.81 9.08 0.10
CA PHE A 163 -2.11 8.50 0.45
C PHE A 163 -1.99 7.15 1.18
N LEU A 164 -1.07 6.28 0.77
CA LEU A 164 -0.93 4.92 1.30
C LEU A 164 -0.32 4.90 2.70
N TYR A 165 0.64 5.79 2.96
CA TYR A 165 1.45 5.73 4.18
C TYR A 165 1.26 6.96 5.07
N PHE A 166 1.37 8.17 4.51
CA PHE A 166 1.32 9.39 5.34
C PHE A 166 -0.07 9.66 5.89
N LEU A 167 -1.14 9.45 5.10
CA LEU A 167 -2.51 9.75 5.54
C LEU A 167 -2.95 8.90 6.74
N PRO A 168 -2.78 7.56 6.76
CA PRO A 168 -3.09 6.75 7.95
C PRO A 168 -2.25 7.13 9.18
N ILE A 169 -0.95 7.38 9.01
CA ILE A 169 -0.06 7.80 10.10
C ILE A 169 -0.53 9.14 10.68
N ARG A 170 -0.82 10.12 9.82
CA ARG A 170 -1.31 11.43 10.25
C ARG A 170 -2.64 11.32 10.98
N THR A 171 -3.51 10.39 10.56
CA THR A 171 -4.79 10.15 11.22
C THR A 171 -4.59 9.60 12.62
N ILE A 172 -3.71 8.61 12.82
CA ILE A 172 -3.39 8.11 14.17
C ILE A 172 -2.85 9.23 15.06
N ILE A 173 -1.92 10.03 14.56
CA ILE A 173 -1.36 11.17 15.31
C ILE A 173 -2.47 12.16 15.68
N TYR A 174 -3.33 12.51 14.73
CA TYR A 174 -4.47 13.40 14.97
C TYR A 174 -5.41 12.84 16.04
N CYS A 175 -5.81 11.57 15.95
CA CYS A 175 -6.69 10.96 16.93
C CYS A 175 -6.02 10.86 18.32
N LEU A 176 -4.70 10.65 18.41
CA LEU A 176 -3.96 10.67 19.68
C LEU A 176 -3.96 12.06 20.31
N GLU A 177 -3.71 13.11 19.52
CA GLU A 177 -3.77 14.51 19.95
C GLU A 177 -5.17 14.85 20.50
N GLN A 178 -6.22 14.50 19.76
CA GLN A 178 -7.60 14.78 20.19
C GLN A 178 -8.01 13.92 21.40
N LYS A 179 -7.63 12.64 21.45
CA LYS A 179 -7.90 11.80 22.62
C LYS A 179 -7.28 12.37 23.89
N SER A 180 -6.08 12.97 23.80
CA SER A 180 -5.45 13.63 24.94
C SER A 180 -6.29 14.80 25.45
N LYS A 181 -6.88 15.57 24.53
CA LYS A 181 -7.76 16.72 24.84
C LYS A 181 -9.10 16.30 25.47
N TYR A 182 -9.67 15.18 25.03
CA TYR A 182 -10.97 14.67 25.48
C TYR A 182 -10.86 13.47 26.43
N ARG A 183 -9.77 13.38 27.21
CA ARG A 183 -9.44 12.21 28.04
C ARG A 183 -10.52 11.85 29.05
N ASP A 184 -11.20 12.87 29.59
CA ASP A 184 -12.20 12.71 30.65
C ASP A 184 -13.64 12.58 30.10
N ILE A 185 -13.80 12.60 28.77
CA ILE A 185 -15.10 12.59 28.09
C ILE A 185 -15.23 11.28 27.32
N GLY A 186 -15.79 10.27 27.96
CA GLY A 186 -16.04 8.95 27.36
C GLY A 186 -16.22 7.84 28.40
N ILE A 187 -16.76 6.71 27.96
CA ILE A 187 -16.99 5.54 28.81
C ILE A 187 -15.85 4.52 28.63
N LEU A 188 -15.18 4.49 27.47
CA LEU A 188 -14.03 3.63 27.25
C LEU A 188 -12.79 4.15 27.99
N SER A 189 -12.60 3.68 29.21
CA SER A 189 -11.41 3.92 30.02
C SER A 189 -10.23 3.01 29.62
N ILE A 190 -9.92 2.89 28.33
CA ILE A 190 -8.72 2.15 27.93
C ILE A 190 -7.48 2.95 28.37
N PRO A 191 -6.54 2.33 29.12
CA PRO A 191 -5.34 3.00 29.58
C PRO A 191 -4.58 3.65 28.42
N HIS A 192 -4.26 4.93 28.56
CA HIS A 192 -3.52 5.68 27.54
C HIS A 192 -2.22 4.98 27.07
N PRO A 193 -1.42 4.34 27.95
CA PRO A 193 -0.22 3.61 27.52
C PRO A 193 -0.50 2.45 26.57
N VAL A 194 -1.62 1.73 26.73
CA VAL A 194 -1.99 0.59 25.88
C VAL A 194 -2.30 1.08 24.47
N ILE A 195 -3.11 2.12 24.34
CA ILE A 195 -3.44 2.73 23.05
C ILE A 195 -2.19 3.29 22.36
N LEU A 196 -1.33 3.94 23.13
CA LEU A 196 -0.07 4.47 22.60
C LEU A 196 0.84 3.36 22.09
N SER A 197 1.00 2.26 22.84
CA SER A 197 1.81 1.11 22.40
C SER A 197 1.28 0.49 21.11
N LEU A 198 -0.04 0.33 20.99
CA LEU A 198 -0.69 -0.21 19.80
C LEU A 198 -0.50 0.71 18.59
N ALA A 199 -0.66 2.02 18.77
CA ALA A 199 -0.44 3.02 17.74
C ALA A 199 1.03 3.04 17.27
N ILE A 200 1.99 2.97 18.21
CA ILE A 200 3.42 2.90 17.89
C ILE A 200 3.72 1.63 17.08
N LEU A 201 3.21 0.46 17.49
CA LEU A 201 3.40 -0.79 16.75
C LEU A 201 2.85 -0.71 15.32
N ALA A 202 1.67 -0.12 15.15
CA ALA A 202 1.07 0.08 13.83
C ALA A 202 1.86 1.06 12.94
N ILE A 203 2.35 2.16 13.50
CA ILE A 203 3.20 3.11 12.77
C ILE A 203 4.51 2.43 12.37
N LEU A 204 5.16 1.72 13.30
CA LEU A 204 6.40 0.99 13.03
C LEU A 204 6.21 -0.07 11.92
N SER A 205 5.10 -0.82 11.93
CA SER A 205 4.85 -1.81 10.89
C SER A 205 4.73 -1.18 9.51
N VAL A 206 4.06 -0.04 9.41
CA VAL A 206 3.91 0.70 8.14
C VAL A 206 5.22 1.34 7.71
N VAL A 207 6.00 1.92 8.62
CA VAL A 207 7.32 2.49 8.34
C VAL A 207 8.27 1.42 7.80
N MET A 208 8.28 0.22 8.37
CA MET A 208 9.08 -0.90 7.86
C MET A 208 8.74 -1.26 6.42
N ILE A 209 7.45 -1.26 6.05
CA ILE A 209 7.01 -1.49 4.67
C ILE A 209 7.42 -0.33 3.76
N LEU A 210 7.27 0.92 4.21
CA LEU A 210 7.70 2.11 3.45
C LEU A 210 9.20 2.08 3.15
N ILE A 211 10.05 1.72 4.12
CA ILE A 211 11.49 1.60 3.93
C ILE A 211 11.80 0.54 2.86
N ASN A 212 11.16 -0.63 2.94
CA ASN A 212 11.31 -1.68 1.94
C ASN A 212 10.91 -1.17 0.55
N ASP A 213 9.77 -0.48 0.44
CA ASP A 213 9.29 0.11 -0.81
C ASP A 213 10.28 1.12 -1.41
N ILE A 214 10.91 1.97 -0.59
CA ILE A 214 11.93 2.93 -1.02
C ILE A 214 13.18 2.20 -1.53
N VAL A 215 13.63 1.16 -0.82
CA VAL A 215 14.78 0.34 -1.24
C VAL A 215 14.50 -0.35 -2.58
N TYR A 216 13.28 -0.86 -2.80
CA TYR A 216 12.91 -1.45 -4.10
C TYR A 216 12.76 -0.40 -5.20
N MET A 217 12.20 0.78 -4.90
CA MET A 217 12.05 1.89 -5.84
C MET A 217 13.42 2.36 -6.36
N THR A 218 14.41 2.53 -5.49
CA THR A 218 15.77 2.95 -5.89
C THR A 218 16.44 1.92 -6.80
N LYS A 219 16.24 0.62 -6.56
CA LYS A 219 16.72 -0.45 -7.44
C LYS A 219 16.00 -0.45 -8.81
N ALA A 220 14.70 -0.15 -8.83
CA ALA A 220 13.92 -0.10 -10.07
C ALA A 220 14.32 1.10 -10.95
N ILE A 221 14.49 2.28 -10.37
CA ILE A 221 14.91 3.49 -11.11
C ILE A 221 16.29 3.30 -11.76
N ARG A 222 17.21 2.54 -11.14
CA ARG A 222 18.51 2.23 -11.74
C ARG A 222 18.42 1.32 -12.97
N LYS A 223 17.31 0.58 -13.14
CA LYS A 223 17.09 -0.34 -14.26
C LYS A 223 16.33 0.29 -15.44
N ILE A 224 15.59 1.39 -15.19
CA ILE A 224 14.90 2.21 -16.20
C ILE A 224 15.90 3.22 -16.75
#